data_AF-A0A971XJB7-F1
#
_entry.id   AF-A0A971XJB7-F1
#
_cell.length_a   1.000
_cell.length_b   1.000
_cell.length_c   1.000
_cell.angle_alpha   90.00
_cell.angle_beta   90.00
_cell.angle_gamma   90.00
#
_symmetry.space_group_name_H-M   'P 1'
#
loop_
_entity.id
_entity.type
_entity.pdbx_description
1 polymer ?
#
loop_
_entity_poly.entity_id
_entity_poly.type
_entity_poly.pdbx_seq_one_letter_code
_entity_poly.pdbx_strand_id
1 'polypeptide(L)'
;ERYKEKLEIINELLYDCEEAEKEKQRIRDNKPVPFDLEKLNKFDAAQKEWEKIYDQYIAITMPLSETEMDILGQWREGTDSLMKLNEPLNYELEDLRSKPAVAGHQQRKKQLEQQIYHNRLKFYKELDERNRKNLQKMLQEYEKLAPIVDKLDNYIVDGYRISSGSVGLTALRDLYQSMLRAYSYNAEAEGEMDPFDAVQRMNRMILNKTP
;
A
#
# COMPACT_ATOMS: atom_id res chain seq x y z
N GLU A 1 16.84 -5.75 1.54
CA GLU A 1 16.66 -7.08 2.20
C GLU A 1 15.77 -7.11 3.46
N ARG A 2 16.16 -6.55 4.63
CA ARG A 2 15.40 -6.67 5.91
C ARG A 2 13.93 -6.23 5.93
N TYR A 3 13.48 -5.41 4.98
CA TYR A 3 12.13 -4.85 4.96
C TYR A 3 11.15 -5.74 4.19
N LYS A 4 11.59 -6.30 3.08
CA LYS A 4 10.82 -7.27 2.28
C LYS A 4 10.47 -8.50 3.12
N GLU A 5 11.42 -8.99 3.92
CA GLU A 5 11.21 -10.08 4.88
C GLU A 5 10.11 -9.76 5.90
N LYS A 6 10.04 -8.52 6.41
CA LYS A 6 8.98 -8.09 7.35
C LYS A 6 7.61 -8.03 6.68
N LEU A 7 7.54 -7.56 5.44
CA LEU A 7 6.29 -7.57 4.67
C LEU A 7 5.84 -9.00 4.35
N GLU A 8 6.77 -9.89 4.03
CA GLU A 8 6.49 -11.31 3.80
C GLU A 8 5.90 -11.96 5.06
N ILE A 9 6.46 -11.70 6.24
CA ILE A 9 5.91 -12.17 7.53
C ILE A 9 4.48 -11.63 7.75
N ILE A 10 4.23 -10.33 7.53
CA ILE A 10 2.88 -9.75 7.67
C ILE A 10 1.90 -10.41 6.69
N ASN A 11 2.34 -10.70 5.47
CA ASN A 11 1.50 -11.35 4.46
C ASN A 11 1.13 -12.78 4.83
N GLU A 12 2.07 -13.56 5.35
CA GLU A 12 1.83 -14.92 5.86
C GLU A 12 0.86 -14.88 7.04
N LEU A 13 1.07 -13.97 8.00
CA LEU A 13 0.16 -13.81 9.13
C LEU A 13 -1.26 -13.41 8.69
N LEU A 14 -1.39 -12.53 7.69
CA LEU A 14 -2.70 -12.17 7.14
C LEU A 14 -3.37 -13.34 6.43
N TYR A 15 -2.61 -14.16 5.71
CA TYR A 15 -3.13 -15.35 5.05
C TYR A 15 -3.65 -16.37 6.08
N ASP A 16 -2.89 -16.63 7.14
CA ASP A 16 -3.33 -17.51 8.23
C ASP A 16 -4.60 -17.00 8.91
N CYS A 17 -4.71 -15.69 9.12
CA CYS A 17 -5.92 -15.06 9.67
C CYS A 17 -7.13 -15.22 8.73
N GLU A 18 -6.94 -15.03 7.42
CA GLU A 18 -7.99 -15.18 6.41
C GLU A 18 -8.48 -16.63 6.31
N GLU A 19 -7.58 -17.61 6.33
CA GLU A 19 -7.95 -19.04 6.33
C GLU A 19 -8.67 -19.44 7.62
N ALA A 20 -8.20 -18.96 8.77
CA ALA A 20 -8.88 -19.17 10.05
C ALA A 20 -10.30 -18.56 10.04
N GLU A 21 -10.48 -17.39 9.44
CA GLU A 21 -11.79 -16.75 9.33
C GLU A 21 -12.72 -17.50 8.37
N LYS A 22 -12.20 -18.02 7.25
CA LYS A 22 -12.96 -18.89 6.32
C LYS A 22 -13.47 -20.15 7.00
N GLU A 23 -12.63 -20.84 7.77
CA GLU A 23 -13.06 -22.06 8.47
C GLU A 23 -14.07 -21.74 9.57
N LYS A 24 -13.84 -20.66 10.33
CA LYS A 24 -14.84 -20.15 11.27
C LYS A 24 -16.15 -19.83 10.53
N GLN A 25 -16.10 -19.23 9.33
CA GLN A 25 -17.28 -18.86 8.54
C GLN A 25 -18.04 -20.11 8.08
N ARG A 26 -17.34 -21.14 7.63
CA ARG A 26 -17.92 -22.44 7.26
C ARG A 26 -18.61 -23.13 8.43
N ILE A 27 -18.04 -23.05 9.64
CA ILE A 27 -18.67 -23.57 10.85
C ILE A 27 -19.92 -22.75 11.22
N ARG A 28 -19.90 -21.43 10.95
CA ARG A 28 -20.99 -20.48 11.23
C ARG A 28 -22.19 -20.67 10.29
N ASP A 29 -21.96 -20.82 8.99
CA ASP A 29 -23.02 -20.99 7.97
C ASP A 29 -23.84 -22.28 8.19
N ASN A 30 -23.33 -23.21 8.99
CA ASN A 30 -23.99 -24.46 9.35
C ASN A 30 -24.81 -24.40 10.65
N LYS A 31 -24.93 -23.24 11.33
CA LYS A 31 -25.75 -23.09 12.54
C LYS A 31 -26.98 -22.19 12.28
N PRO A 32 -28.19 -22.63 12.67
CA PRO A 32 -29.37 -21.79 12.56
C PRO A 32 -29.29 -20.60 13.53
N VAL A 33 -29.58 -19.40 13.03
CA VAL A 33 -29.69 -18.18 13.83
C VAL A 33 -31.16 -18.02 14.22
N PRO A 34 -31.54 -18.09 15.51
CA PRO A 34 -32.88 -17.69 15.94
C PRO A 34 -33.08 -16.22 15.54
N PHE A 35 -34.26 -15.74 15.16
CA PHE A 35 -34.51 -14.32 14.95
C PHE A 35 -35.72 -13.90 15.78
N ASP A 36 -35.55 -12.87 16.62
CA ASP A 36 -36.56 -12.41 17.58
C ASP A 36 -36.78 -10.90 17.42
N LEU A 37 -38.01 -10.52 17.04
CA LEU A 37 -38.41 -9.15 16.70
C LEU A 37 -38.46 -8.21 17.92
N GLU A 38 -38.57 -8.72 19.15
CA GLU A 38 -38.61 -7.88 20.37
C GLU A 38 -37.26 -7.22 20.71
N LYS A 39 -36.18 -7.59 19.99
CA LYS A 39 -34.81 -7.13 20.27
C LYS A 39 -34.33 -5.97 19.40
N LEU A 40 -35.18 -5.39 18.53
CA LEU A 40 -34.82 -4.31 17.58
C LEU A 40 -34.11 -3.11 18.23
N ASN A 41 -34.59 -2.60 19.37
CA ASN A 41 -33.93 -1.48 20.07
C ASN A 41 -32.51 -1.82 20.58
N LYS A 42 -32.22 -3.10 20.82
CA LYS A 42 -30.89 -3.57 21.19
C LYS A 42 -29.96 -3.61 19.99
N PHE A 43 -30.48 -3.87 18.79
CA PHE A 43 -29.71 -3.83 17.55
C PHE A 43 -29.27 -2.39 17.21
N ASP A 44 -30.12 -1.39 17.40
CA ASP A 44 -29.75 0.02 17.17
C ASP A 44 -28.64 0.50 18.13
N ALA A 45 -28.73 0.13 19.40
CA ALA A 45 -27.69 0.43 20.38
C ALA A 45 -26.38 -0.29 20.04
N ALA A 46 -26.48 -1.56 19.64
CA ALA A 46 -25.33 -2.37 19.23
C ALA A 46 -24.66 -1.82 17.96
N GLN A 47 -25.44 -1.37 16.98
CA GLN A 47 -24.93 -0.73 15.77
C GLN A 47 -24.15 0.55 16.11
N LYS A 48 -24.67 1.41 16.98
CA LYS A 48 -23.96 2.62 17.42
C LYS A 48 -22.65 2.31 18.14
N GLU A 49 -22.59 1.21 18.89
CA GLU A 49 -21.36 0.77 19.53
C GLU A 49 -20.36 0.20 18.51
N TRP A 50 -20.84 -0.54 17.52
CA TRP A 50 -20.01 -0.99 16.40
C TRP A 50 -19.44 0.18 15.59
N GLU A 51 -20.26 1.18 15.27
CA GLU A 51 -19.86 2.41 14.57
C GLU A 51 -18.74 3.14 15.33
N LYS A 52 -18.83 3.24 16.67
CA LYS A 52 -17.75 3.82 17.50
C LYS A 52 -16.43 3.05 17.42
N ILE A 53 -16.47 1.73 17.27
CA ILE A 53 -15.26 0.91 17.09
C ILE A 53 -14.70 1.14 15.68
N TYR A 54 -15.59 1.26 14.68
CA TYR A 54 -15.20 1.56 13.31
C TYR A 54 -14.61 2.97 13.15
N ASP A 55 -15.11 3.96 13.88
CA ASP A 55 -14.55 5.31 13.92
C ASP A 55 -13.11 5.32 14.47
N GLN A 56 -12.79 4.48 15.46
CA GLN A 56 -11.42 4.32 15.96
C GLN A 56 -10.49 3.75 14.88
N TYR A 57 -11.00 2.80 14.10
CA TYR A 57 -10.29 2.25 12.95
C TYR A 57 -10.02 3.34 11.89
N ILE A 58 -11.03 4.12 11.52
CA ILE A 58 -10.90 5.22 10.54
C ILE A 58 -9.89 6.26 11.02
N ALA A 59 -9.95 6.66 12.30
CA ALA A 59 -9.08 7.68 12.86
C ALA A 59 -7.58 7.33 12.74
N ILE A 60 -7.25 6.03 12.69
CA ILE A 60 -5.88 5.55 12.50
C ILE A 60 -5.54 5.42 11.01
N THR A 61 -6.44 4.86 10.21
CA THR A 61 -6.13 4.49 8.82
C THR A 61 -6.26 5.65 7.83
N MET A 62 -7.22 6.54 8.02
CA MET A 62 -7.46 7.66 7.10
C MET A 62 -6.25 8.60 6.95
N PRO A 63 -5.57 9.04 8.03
CA PRO A 63 -4.38 9.88 7.90
C PRO A 63 -3.21 9.18 7.19
N LEU A 64 -3.09 7.85 7.32
CA LEU A 64 -2.07 7.06 6.64
C LEU A 64 -2.33 6.99 5.13
N SER A 65 -3.60 6.78 4.76
CA SER A 65 -4.06 6.77 3.36
C SER A 65 -3.92 8.16 2.70
N GLU A 66 -4.26 9.24 3.40
CA GLU A 66 -4.05 10.61 2.92
C GLU A 66 -2.56 10.89 2.65
N THR A 67 -1.69 10.52 3.59
CA THR A 67 -0.24 10.68 3.43
C THR A 67 0.29 9.87 2.24
N GLU A 68 -0.22 8.66 2.04
CA GLU A 68 0.14 7.82 0.89
C GLU A 68 -0.28 8.47 -0.43
N MET A 69 -1.51 8.98 -0.53
CA MET A 69 -2.04 9.64 -1.73
C MET A 69 -1.27 10.92 -2.05
N ASP A 70 -0.85 11.69 -1.03
CA ASP A 70 0.01 12.84 -1.19
C ASP A 70 1.39 12.46 -1.77
N ILE A 71 2.02 11.41 -1.25
CA ILE A 71 3.30 10.90 -1.76
C ILE A 71 3.14 10.44 -3.22
N LEU A 72 2.06 9.71 -3.54
CA LEU A 72 1.74 9.28 -4.89
C LEU A 72 1.56 10.47 -5.85
N GLY A 73 0.85 11.51 -5.40
CA GLY A 73 0.65 12.74 -6.16
C GLY A 73 1.98 13.42 -6.49
N GLN A 74 2.83 13.63 -5.49
CA GLN A 74 4.16 14.21 -5.67
C GLN A 74 5.04 13.36 -6.59
N TRP A 75 4.94 12.04 -6.49
CA TRP A 75 5.67 11.12 -7.36
C TRP A 75 5.26 11.29 -8.83
N ARG A 76 3.95 11.41 -9.11
CA ARG A 76 3.45 11.66 -10.47
C ARG A 76 3.91 13.01 -11.01
N GLU A 77 3.67 14.09 -10.26
CA GLU A 77 4.04 15.45 -10.68
C GLU A 77 5.55 15.61 -10.91
N GLY A 78 6.34 14.98 -10.04
CA GLY A 78 7.77 15.04 -10.15
C GLY A 78 8.35 14.12 -11.22
N THR A 79 7.70 12.99 -11.56
CA THR A 79 8.03 12.19 -12.74
C THR A 79 7.84 13.00 -14.02
N ASP A 80 6.73 13.73 -14.14
CA ASP A 80 6.49 14.62 -15.29
C ASP A 80 7.54 15.74 -15.36
N SER A 81 7.90 16.30 -14.22
CA SER A 81 8.95 17.34 -14.12
C SER A 81 10.32 16.79 -14.50
N LEU A 82 10.64 15.56 -14.08
CA LEU A 82 11.88 14.86 -14.40
C LEU A 82 11.95 14.49 -15.88
N MET A 83 10.83 14.09 -16.49
CA MET A 83 10.74 13.88 -17.93
C MET A 83 11.06 15.16 -18.70
N LYS A 84 10.44 16.29 -18.33
CA LYS A 84 10.71 17.60 -18.95
C LYS A 84 12.17 18.05 -18.77
N LEU A 85 12.72 17.84 -17.57
CA LEU A 85 14.13 18.17 -17.29
C LEU A 85 15.10 17.35 -18.14
N ASN A 86 14.82 16.06 -18.33
CA ASN A 86 15.67 15.14 -19.07
C ASN A 86 15.38 15.11 -20.58
N GLU A 87 14.27 15.68 -21.04
CA GLU A 87 13.87 15.74 -22.45
C GLU A 87 14.99 16.26 -23.37
N PRO A 88 15.61 17.44 -23.14
CA PRO A 88 16.69 17.92 -24.00
C PRO A 88 17.93 17.00 -23.97
N LEU A 89 18.24 16.41 -22.82
CA LEU A 89 19.37 15.49 -22.67
C LEU A 89 19.13 14.20 -23.46
N ASN A 90 17.89 13.68 -23.43
CA ASN A 90 17.48 12.49 -24.18
C ASN A 90 17.49 12.75 -25.69
N TYR A 91 17.03 13.92 -26.15
CA TYR A 91 17.14 14.31 -27.56
C TYR A 91 18.59 14.35 -28.03
N GLU A 92 19.49 14.96 -27.26
CA GLU A 92 20.92 14.98 -27.59
C GLU A 92 21.52 13.57 -27.59
N LEU A 93 21.13 12.73 -26.63
CA LEU A 93 21.60 11.35 -26.54
C LEU A 93 21.17 10.54 -27.79
N GLU A 94 19.93 10.73 -28.25
CA GLU A 94 19.39 10.05 -29.43
C GLU A 94 20.07 10.52 -30.71
N ASP A 95 20.31 11.82 -30.88
CA ASP A 95 21.11 12.36 -31.98
C ASP A 95 22.52 11.75 -31.98
N LEU A 96 23.18 11.67 -30.82
CA LEU A 96 24.50 11.05 -30.69
C LEU A 96 24.49 9.55 -31.00
N ARG A 97 23.37 8.83 -30.84
CA ARG A 97 23.26 7.41 -31.22
C ARG A 97 23.37 7.20 -32.72
N SER A 98 22.89 8.15 -33.52
CA SER A 98 23.00 8.13 -34.98
C SER A 98 24.39 8.49 -35.51
N LYS A 99 25.26 9.06 -34.66
CA LYS A 99 26.60 9.55 -35.04
C LYS A 99 27.70 8.50 -34.88
N PRO A 100 28.81 8.60 -35.65
CA PRO A 100 29.95 7.71 -35.53
C PRO A 100 30.51 7.67 -34.11
N ALA A 101 30.94 6.49 -33.66
CA ALA A 101 31.44 6.24 -32.31
C ALA A 101 32.89 6.75 -32.11
N VAL A 102 33.10 8.05 -32.33
CA VAL A 102 34.38 8.71 -32.04
C VAL A 102 34.49 9.09 -30.55
N ALA A 103 35.72 9.21 -30.04
CA ALA A 103 35.99 9.43 -28.62
C ALA A 103 35.19 10.58 -28.00
N GLY A 104 35.06 11.71 -28.72
CA GLY A 104 34.28 12.86 -28.27
C GLY A 104 32.79 12.55 -28.10
N HIS A 105 32.17 11.84 -29.04
CA HIS A 105 30.76 11.44 -28.95
C HIS A 105 30.53 10.42 -27.82
N GLN A 106 31.44 9.47 -27.64
CA GLN A 106 31.36 8.49 -26.56
C GLN A 106 31.48 9.15 -25.18
N GLN A 107 32.39 10.12 -25.03
CA GLN A 107 32.53 10.87 -23.78
C GLN A 107 31.28 11.71 -23.48
N ARG A 108 30.70 12.35 -24.50
CA ARG A 108 29.46 13.12 -24.33
C ARG A 108 28.27 12.25 -23.96
N LYS A 109 28.09 11.07 -24.59
CA LYS A 109 27.05 10.10 -24.22
C LYS A 109 27.13 9.74 -22.74
N LYS A 110 28.31 9.37 -22.24
CA LYS A 110 28.53 9.06 -20.82
C LYS A 110 28.16 10.22 -19.90
N GLN A 111 28.51 11.46 -20.26
CA GLN A 111 28.16 12.64 -19.48
C GLN A 111 26.64 12.85 -19.41
N LEU A 112 25.94 12.70 -20.53
CA LEU A 112 24.48 12.82 -20.58
C LEU A 112 23.79 11.74 -19.75
N GLU A 113 24.23 10.48 -19.89
CA GLU A 113 23.73 9.36 -19.08
C GLU A 113 23.92 9.61 -17.58
N GLN A 114 25.09 10.11 -17.17
CA GLN A 114 25.37 10.48 -15.78
C GLN A 114 24.48 11.62 -15.28
N GLN A 115 24.22 12.64 -16.12
CA GLN A 115 23.34 13.75 -15.75
C GLN A 115 21.88 13.30 -15.59
N ILE A 116 21.37 12.52 -16.54
CA ILE A 116 20.02 11.93 -16.46
C ILE A 116 19.88 11.09 -15.19
N TYR A 117 20.89 10.26 -14.90
CA TYR A 117 20.92 9.44 -13.68
C TYR A 117 20.97 10.29 -12.40
N HIS A 118 21.78 11.34 -12.38
CA HIS A 118 21.87 12.24 -11.22
C HIS A 118 20.55 12.99 -10.96
N ASN A 119 19.88 13.46 -12.01
CA ASN A 119 18.58 14.11 -11.91
C ASN A 119 17.53 13.17 -11.31
N ARG A 120 17.51 11.89 -11.75
CA ARG A 120 16.66 10.83 -11.18
C ARG A 120 16.96 10.67 -9.70
N LEU A 121 18.21 10.38 -9.33
CA LEU A 121 18.61 10.14 -7.94
C LEU A 121 18.22 11.29 -7.00
N LYS A 122 18.43 12.54 -7.42
CA LYS A 122 18.10 13.70 -6.59
C LYS A 122 16.59 13.77 -6.30
N PHE A 123 15.77 13.57 -7.32
CA PHE A 123 14.32 13.59 -7.19
C PHE A 123 13.82 12.46 -6.28
N TYR A 124 14.29 11.24 -6.49
CA TYR A 124 13.83 10.08 -5.72
C TYR A 124 14.29 10.11 -4.26
N LYS A 125 15.45 10.69 -3.96
CA LYS A 125 15.95 10.79 -2.58
C LYS A 125 15.03 11.60 -1.65
N GLU A 126 14.43 12.67 -2.15
CA GLU A 126 13.53 13.53 -1.35
C GLU A 126 12.19 12.82 -1.06
N LEU A 127 11.68 12.06 -2.02
CA LEU A 127 10.47 11.24 -1.86
C LEU A 127 10.71 10.01 -0.99
N ASP A 128 11.87 9.35 -1.14
CA ASP A 128 12.26 8.17 -0.37
C ASP A 128 12.26 8.44 1.14
N GLU A 129 12.83 9.56 1.59
CA GLU A 129 12.87 9.87 3.03
C GLU A 129 11.45 10.01 3.63
N ARG A 130 10.57 10.71 2.90
CA ARG A 130 9.20 10.96 3.34
C ARG A 130 8.37 9.67 3.32
N ASN A 131 8.61 8.83 2.33
CA ASN A 131 7.94 7.55 2.19
C ASN A 131 8.41 6.51 3.23
N ARG A 132 9.72 6.47 3.56
CA ARG A 132 10.25 5.67 4.68
C ARG A 132 9.62 6.06 6.02
N LYS A 133 9.44 7.37 6.27
CA LYS A 133 8.75 7.86 7.48
C LYS A 133 7.29 7.42 7.53
N ASN A 134 6.57 7.52 6.41
CA ASN A 134 5.18 7.04 6.32
C ASN A 134 5.09 5.54 6.59
N LEU A 135 6.01 4.77 6.01
CA LEU A 135 6.10 3.32 6.15
C LEU A 135 6.38 2.87 7.59
N GLN A 136 7.30 3.55 8.29
CA GLN A 136 7.53 3.30 9.72
C GLN A 136 6.30 3.61 10.57
N LYS A 137 5.59 4.70 10.24
CA LYS A 137 4.35 5.06 10.93
C LYS A 137 3.26 4.01 10.69
N MET A 138 3.07 3.54 9.45
CA MET A 138 2.12 2.47 9.13
C MET A 138 2.38 1.20 9.94
N LEU A 139 3.65 0.80 10.10
CA LEU A 139 4.02 -0.34 10.93
C LEU A 139 3.70 -0.14 12.42
N GLN A 140 3.98 1.05 12.97
CA GLN A 140 3.65 1.37 14.36
C GLN A 140 2.15 1.38 14.63
N GLU A 141 1.37 1.89 13.68
CA GLU A 141 -0.09 1.93 13.80
C GLU A 141 -0.73 0.56 13.56
N TYR A 142 -0.09 -0.34 12.79
CA TYR A 142 -0.57 -1.71 12.58
C TYR A 142 -0.76 -2.49 13.88
N GLU A 143 0.15 -2.34 14.84
CA GLU A 143 0.03 -2.97 16.17
C GLU A 143 -1.20 -2.47 16.94
N LYS A 144 -1.60 -1.21 16.75
CA LYS A 144 -2.78 -0.63 17.39
C LYS A 144 -4.09 -1.05 16.72
N LEU A 145 -4.03 -1.41 15.44
CA LEU A 145 -5.20 -1.86 14.68
C LEU A 145 -5.63 -3.28 15.04
N ALA A 146 -4.68 -4.17 15.37
CA ALA A 146 -4.97 -5.56 15.71
C ALA A 146 -6.12 -5.73 16.75
N PRO A 147 -6.11 -5.07 17.93
CA PRO A 147 -7.20 -5.20 18.90
C PRO A 147 -8.51 -4.52 18.47
N ILE A 148 -8.47 -3.55 17.55
CA ILE A 148 -9.66 -2.88 17.01
C ILE A 148 -10.34 -3.77 15.98
N VAL A 149 -9.54 -4.38 15.09
CA VAL A 149 -9.97 -5.34 14.08
C VAL A 149 -10.57 -6.58 14.72
N ASP A 150 -9.92 -7.14 15.74
CA ASP A 150 -10.46 -8.28 16.48
C ASP A 150 -11.82 -7.97 17.10
N LYS A 151 -12.01 -6.76 17.62
CA LYS A 151 -13.32 -6.30 18.13
C LYS A 151 -14.35 -6.13 17.02
N LEU A 152 -14.00 -5.52 15.90
CA LEU A 152 -14.91 -5.32 14.76
C LEU A 152 -15.39 -6.65 14.19
N ASP A 153 -14.46 -7.58 14.01
CA ASP A 153 -14.77 -8.89 13.48
C ASP A 153 -15.56 -9.68 14.53
N ASN A 154 -15.20 -9.68 15.82
CA ASN A 154 -15.92 -10.51 16.81
C ASN A 154 -17.08 -9.81 17.55
N TYR A 155 -17.58 -8.67 17.06
CA TYR A 155 -18.64 -7.93 17.75
C TYR A 155 -20.01 -8.64 17.72
N ILE A 156 -20.47 -9.10 18.88
CA ILE A 156 -21.69 -9.92 19.07
C ILE A 156 -22.54 -9.32 20.19
N VAL A 157 -23.86 -9.26 19.97
CA VAL A 157 -24.87 -8.84 20.95
C VAL A 157 -25.97 -9.88 21.05
N ASP A 158 -26.25 -10.39 22.26
CA ASP A 158 -27.27 -11.41 22.54
C ASP A 158 -27.16 -12.67 21.66
N GLY A 159 -25.95 -13.03 21.22
CA GLY A 159 -25.67 -14.15 20.31
C GLY A 159 -25.76 -13.81 18.82
N TYR A 160 -26.11 -12.58 18.48
CA TYR A 160 -26.21 -12.06 17.11
C TYR A 160 -25.00 -11.20 16.78
N ARG A 161 -24.32 -11.49 15.67
CA ARG A 161 -23.24 -10.66 15.17
C ARG A 161 -23.83 -9.46 14.42
N ILE A 162 -23.34 -8.26 14.70
CA ILE A 162 -23.80 -7.02 14.05
C ILE A 162 -23.08 -6.82 12.70
N SER A 163 -21.86 -7.35 12.55
CA SER A 163 -21.10 -7.33 11.30
C SER A 163 -21.29 -8.65 10.53
N SER A 164 -21.62 -8.56 9.24
CA SER A 164 -21.80 -9.70 8.33
C SER A 164 -20.50 -10.16 7.65
N GLY A 165 -19.35 -9.54 7.93
CA GLY A 165 -18.11 -9.85 7.21
C GLY A 165 -16.84 -9.45 7.93
N SER A 166 -15.71 -9.89 7.38
CA SER A 166 -14.34 -9.66 7.83
C SER A 166 -13.88 -8.22 7.52
N VAL A 167 -14.64 -7.23 7.98
CA VAL A 167 -14.39 -5.79 7.75
C VAL A 167 -13.01 -5.41 8.28
N GLY A 168 -12.61 -5.97 9.42
CA GLY A 168 -11.30 -5.72 10.02
C GLY A 168 -10.14 -6.38 9.24
N LEU A 169 -10.30 -7.62 8.75
CA LEU A 169 -9.27 -8.25 7.91
C LEU A 169 -9.09 -7.57 6.55
N THR A 170 -10.19 -7.16 5.90
CA THR A 170 -10.13 -6.39 4.64
C THR A 170 -9.35 -5.10 4.85
N ALA A 171 -9.64 -4.40 5.95
CA ALA A 171 -8.93 -3.21 6.39
C ALA A 171 -7.41 -3.43 6.60
N LEU A 172 -7.02 -4.51 7.30
CA LEU A 172 -5.59 -4.84 7.46
C LEU A 172 -4.92 -5.21 6.14
N ARG A 173 -5.66 -5.86 5.24
CA ARG A 173 -5.19 -6.21 3.89
C ARG A 173 -4.96 -4.95 3.05
N ASP A 174 -5.83 -3.95 3.16
CA ASP A 174 -5.68 -2.66 2.47
C ASP A 174 -4.45 -1.90 2.97
N LEU A 175 -4.25 -1.83 4.30
CA LEU A 175 -3.05 -1.23 4.88
C LEU A 175 -1.76 -1.96 4.46
N TYR A 176 -1.80 -3.29 4.38
CA TYR A 176 -0.67 -4.06 3.84
C TYR A 176 -0.37 -3.73 2.38
N GLN A 177 -1.40 -3.55 1.54
CA GLN A 177 -1.21 -3.10 0.16
C GLN A 177 -0.60 -1.69 0.10
N SER A 178 -1.00 -0.78 0.99
CA SER A 178 -0.37 0.53 1.12
C SER A 178 1.12 0.44 1.46
N MET A 179 1.48 -0.44 2.40
CA MET A 179 2.90 -0.65 2.75
C MET A 179 3.71 -1.25 1.59
N LEU A 180 3.13 -2.16 0.81
CA LEU A 180 3.76 -2.69 -0.41
C LEU A 180 4.00 -1.59 -1.45
N ARG A 181 3.01 -0.74 -1.70
CA ARG A 181 3.13 0.38 -2.64
C ARG A 181 4.22 1.35 -2.19
N ALA A 182 4.18 1.77 -0.93
CA ALA A 182 5.22 2.59 -0.33
C ALA A 182 6.61 1.96 -0.49
N TYR A 183 6.80 0.68 -0.15
CA TYR A 183 8.10 0.02 -0.34
C TYR A 183 8.59 0.03 -1.80
N SER A 184 7.70 -0.20 -2.76
CA SER A 184 8.07 -0.27 -4.18
C SER A 184 8.66 1.05 -4.71
N TYR A 185 8.23 2.20 -4.17
CA TYR A 185 8.79 3.50 -4.53
C TYR A 185 10.19 3.73 -3.95
N ASN A 186 10.57 3.02 -2.88
CA ASN A 186 11.91 3.11 -2.29
C ASN A 186 12.92 2.17 -2.97
N ALA A 187 12.45 1.20 -3.76
CA ALA A 187 13.30 0.17 -4.37
C ALA A 187 14.28 0.75 -5.42
N GLU A 188 13.96 1.88 -6.05
CA GLU A 188 14.91 2.59 -6.93
C GLU A 188 16.04 3.23 -6.13
N ALA A 189 15.74 3.83 -4.98
CA ALA A 189 16.75 4.46 -4.11
C ALA A 189 17.75 3.45 -3.54
N GLU A 190 17.33 2.18 -3.42
CA GLU A 190 18.18 1.06 -2.97
C GLU A 190 18.78 0.27 -4.13
N GLY A 191 18.48 0.63 -5.39
CA GLY A 191 18.93 -0.09 -6.58
C GLY A 191 18.37 -1.52 -6.69
N GLU A 192 17.29 -1.83 -5.97
CA GLU A 192 16.67 -3.16 -5.90
C GLU A 192 15.70 -3.43 -7.07
N MET A 193 15.05 -2.39 -7.65
CA MET A 193 14.08 -2.56 -8.75
C MET A 193 13.88 -1.26 -9.56
N ASP A 194 13.65 -1.40 -10.88
CA ASP A 194 13.28 -0.27 -11.75
C ASP A 194 11.84 0.24 -11.44
N PRO A 195 11.57 1.56 -11.47
CA PRO A 195 10.25 2.12 -11.14
C PRO A 195 9.11 1.67 -12.04
N PHE A 196 9.38 1.45 -13.33
CA PHE A 196 8.38 0.94 -14.26
C PHE A 196 8.03 -0.51 -13.92
N ASP A 197 9.03 -1.31 -13.55
CA ASP A 197 8.81 -2.68 -13.07
C ASP A 197 8.08 -2.68 -11.72
N ALA A 198 8.43 -1.78 -10.80
CA ALA A 198 7.74 -1.60 -9.52
C ALA A 198 6.26 -1.23 -9.71
N VAL A 199 5.97 -0.24 -10.56
CA VAL A 199 4.62 0.19 -10.91
C VAL A 199 3.86 -0.89 -11.69
N GLN A 200 4.49 -1.61 -12.62
CA GLN A 200 3.86 -2.73 -13.31
C GLN A 200 3.53 -3.87 -12.36
N ARG A 201 4.43 -4.20 -11.43
CA ARG A 201 4.22 -5.24 -10.43
C ARG A 201 3.08 -4.86 -9.50
N MET A 202 3.00 -3.60 -9.09
CA MET A 202 1.86 -3.04 -8.36
C MET A 202 0.56 -3.11 -9.16
N ASN A 203 0.57 -2.67 -10.41
CA ASN A 203 -0.61 -2.73 -11.27
C ASN A 203 -1.09 -4.17 -11.42
N ARG A 204 -0.19 -5.16 -11.53
CA ARG A 204 -0.55 -6.58 -11.49
C ARG A 204 -1.13 -7.01 -10.14
N MET A 205 -0.60 -6.53 -9.02
CA MET A 205 -1.18 -6.84 -7.69
C MET A 205 -2.57 -6.24 -7.49
N ILE A 206 -2.84 -5.06 -8.04
CA ILE A 206 -4.15 -4.38 -8.00
C ILE A 206 -5.12 -5.03 -8.99
N LEU A 207 -4.68 -5.30 -10.22
CA LEU A 207 -5.52 -5.86 -11.29
C LEU A 207 -5.83 -7.35 -11.09
N ASN A 208 -4.91 -8.14 -10.52
CA ASN A 208 -5.16 -9.53 -10.16
C ASN A 208 -6.09 -9.70 -8.95
N LYS A 209 -6.59 -8.60 -8.36
CA LYS A 209 -7.64 -8.60 -7.33
C LYS A 209 -9.03 -8.23 -7.88
N THR A 210 -9.18 -8.08 -9.19
CA THR A 210 -10.52 -7.95 -9.80
C THR A 210 -10.98 -9.35 -10.23
N PRO A 211 -12.10 -9.87 -9.68
CA PRO A 211 -12.67 -11.13 -10.14
C PRO A 211 -13.12 -11.05 -11.61
#